data_AF-A0A2D7XEF4-F1
#
_entry.id   AF-A0A2D7XEF4-F1
#
_cell.length_a   1.000
_cell.length_b   1.000
_cell.length_c   1.000
_cell.angle_alpha   90.00
_cell.angle_beta   90.00
_cell.angle_gamma   90.00
#
_symmetry.space_group_name_H-M   'P 1'
#
loop_
_entity.id
_entity.type
_entity.pdbx_description
1 polymer ?
#
loop_
_entity_poly.entity_id
_entity_poly.type
_entity_poly.pdbx_seq_one_letter_code
_entity_poly.pdbx_strand_id
1 'polypeptide(L)'
;MSISIVTLDQINQAKAFVLHNQWTTISLIQRRLKLGYQAAIQTITTLQSDGVLIPQSRGSWWWVADAYQKPELFVRLARSKSVLNFAFACRKLTTDTSSHPVASKGFSVIAPTELYDVIRRTVITECLPEQAPCNLENYVTSVLKCLQNLGYCLDFPSTDIELLEWLARDTCYKNIHNQFKMGFEMGSHRVVTKDFPENLKNGIMICGINYGYSDKDETKDAQGSIQEAEPLSFFSDATVNNSRYRARILTWLASWGIHLETQPGKEGVLERSFWQTNWLDTQSRSISSHEKVDLNALVNDADSILDLIAQRQPSLIILIGTDLIEALNDIRLRERVETILGPRPGKATEIFAATTNSGGTRFKMRVQSFKNASIICLPHTATIGLTNEQVASFELPAEIKEKFLR
;
A
#
# COMPACT_ATOMS: atom_id res chain seq x y z
N MET A 1 -8.29 -33.74 6.75
CA MET A 1 -7.45 -32.77 6.02
C MET A 1 -6.01 -33.24 6.14
N SER A 2 -5.37 -33.63 5.04
CA SER A 2 -3.94 -33.89 5.05
C SER A 2 -3.21 -32.55 4.98
N ILE A 3 -2.35 -32.28 5.97
CA ILE A 3 -1.41 -31.16 5.91
C ILE A 3 -0.39 -31.57 4.85
N SER A 4 -0.41 -30.90 3.69
CA SER A 4 0.62 -31.10 2.68
C SER A 4 1.95 -30.58 3.24
N ILE A 5 2.87 -31.49 3.54
CA ILE A 5 4.19 -31.15 4.09
C ILE A 5 5.04 -30.60 2.94
N VAL A 6 5.58 -29.39 3.09
CA VAL A 6 6.52 -28.80 2.12
C VAL A 6 7.73 -29.70 1.97
N THR A 7 8.08 -30.05 0.73
CA THR A 7 9.22 -30.93 0.46
C THR A 7 10.55 -30.17 0.56
N LEU A 8 11.64 -30.89 0.84
CA LEU A 8 12.99 -30.31 0.84
C LEU A 8 13.37 -29.71 -0.52
N ASP A 9 12.88 -30.31 -1.61
CA ASP A 9 13.06 -29.79 -2.96
C ASP A 9 12.37 -28.43 -3.15
N GLN A 10 11.14 -28.27 -2.66
CA GLN A 10 10.44 -26.98 -2.66
C GLN A 10 11.18 -25.93 -1.83
N ILE A 11 11.74 -26.30 -0.68
CA ILE A 11 12.56 -25.39 0.14
C ILE A 11 13.83 -24.96 -0.63
N ASN A 12 14.52 -25.89 -1.29
CA ASN A 12 15.73 -25.58 -2.04
C ASN A 12 15.46 -24.70 -3.27
N GLN A 13 14.36 -24.95 -3.99
CA GLN A 13 13.91 -24.08 -5.08
C GLN A 13 13.55 -22.68 -4.56
N ALA A 14 12.90 -22.60 -3.39
CA ALA A 14 12.61 -21.33 -2.74
C ALA A 14 13.88 -20.57 -2.34
N LYS A 15 14.90 -21.25 -1.80
CA LYS A 15 16.22 -20.66 -1.46
C LYS A 15 16.89 -20.06 -2.68
N ALA A 16 17.02 -20.83 -3.76
CA ALA A 16 17.62 -20.36 -5.01
C ALA A 16 16.87 -19.14 -5.55
N PHE A 17 15.54 -19.19 -5.50
CA PHE A 17 14.69 -18.07 -5.93
C PHE A 17 14.90 -16.80 -5.09
N VAL A 18 14.88 -16.91 -3.76
CA VAL A 18 15.08 -15.78 -2.84
C VAL A 18 16.48 -15.17 -2.99
N LEU A 19 17.51 -15.99 -3.19
CA LEU A 19 18.88 -15.49 -3.37
C LEU A 19 19.06 -14.70 -4.68
N HIS A 20 18.27 -15.02 -5.72
CA HIS A 20 18.28 -14.31 -6.99
C HIS A 20 17.35 -13.09 -7.04
N ASN A 21 16.35 -13.01 -6.15
CA ASN A 21 15.35 -11.95 -6.16
C ASN A 21 15.43 -11.15 -4.85
N GLN A 22 15.75 -9.86 -4.96
CA GLN A 22 15.90 -8.97 -3.80
C GLN A 22 14.62 -8.80 -2.97
N TRP A 23 13.46 -9.31 -3.42
CA TRP A 23 12.18 -9.24 -2.73
C TRP A 23 11.42 -10.55 -2.91
N THR A 24 10.95 -11.14 -1.81
CA THR A 24 10.14 -12.35 -1.86
C THR A 24 8.91 -12.25 -0.96
N THR A 25 7.72 -12.35 -1.56
CA THR A 25 6.43 -12.33 -0.85
C THR A 25 5.81 -13.72 -0.79
N ILE A 26 4.82 -13.92 0.10
CA ILE A 26 4.05 -15.17 0.18
C ILE A 26 3.44 -15.48 -1.19
N SER A 27 2.80 -14.49 -1.82
CA SER A 27 2.15 -14.65 -3.14
C SER A 27 3.14 -15.00 -4.25
N LEU A 28 4.37 -14.51 -4.18
CA LEU A 28 5.42 -14.84 -5.14
C LEU A 28 5.91 -16.28 -4.96
N ILE A 29 6.05 -16.75 -3.71
CA ILE A 29 6.38 -18.14 -3.38
C ILE A 29 5.24 -19.09 -3.77
N GLN A 30 3.99 -18.73 -3.51
CA GLN A 30 2.81 -19.50 -3.95
C GLN A 30 2.84 -19.74 -5.46
N ARG A 31 3.08 -18.67 -6.24
CA ARG A 31 3.14 -18.74 -7.71
C ARG A 31 4.32 -19.55 -8.22
N ARG A 32 5.52 -19.31 -7.69
CA ARG A 32 6.76 -19.93 -8.22
C ARG A 32 6.88 -21.41 -7.87
N LEU A 33 6.43 -21.79 -6.68
CA LEU A 33 6.57 -23.15 -6.16
C LEU A 33 5.25 -23.94 -6.19
N LYS A 34 4.18 -23.34 -6.71
CA LYS A 34 2.84 -23.95 -6.83
C LYS A 34 2.33 -24.46 -5.48
N LEU A 35 2.46 -23.61 -4.47
CA LEU A 35 2.09 -23.92 -3.10
C LEU A 35 0.77 -23.25 -2.72
N GLY A 36 -0.08 -23.99 -2.00
CA GLY A 36 -1.18 -23.38 -1.26
C GLY A 36 -0.64 -22.40 -0.20
N TYR A 37 -1.48 -21.46 0.24
CA TYR A 37 -1.08 -20.36 1.14
C TYR A 37 -0.35 -20.85 2.40
N GLN A 38 -0.88 -21.88 3.07
CA GLN A 38 -0.26 -22.46 4.28
C GLN A 38 1.10 -23.10 3.99
N ALA A 39 1.26 -23.79 2.86
CA ALA A 39 2.54 -24.35 2.45
C ALA A 39 3.55 -23.26 2.07
N ALA A 40 3.09 -22.14 1.48
CA ALA A 40 3.95 -20.99 1.20
C ALA A 40 4.40 -20.26 2.49
N ILE A 41 3.51 -20.11 3.48
CA ILE A 41 3.88 -19.61 4.83
C ILE A 41 4.90 -20.53 5.48
N GLN A 42 4.67 -21.85 5.45
CA GLN A 42 5.58 -22.81 6.03
C GLN A 42 6.95 -22.75 5.33
N THR A 43 6.97 -22.62 4.00
CA THR A 43 8.20 -22.44 3.22
C THR A 43 8.97 -21.19 3.64
N ILE A 44 8.31 -20.04 3.76
CA ILE A 44 8.94 -18.79 4.23
C ILE A 44 9.49 -18.96 5.66
N THR A 45 8.72 -19.61 6.53
CA THR A 45 9.12 -19.85 7.92
C THR A 45 10.38 -20.71 7.98
N THR A 46 10.44 -21.78 7.18
CA THR A 46 11.62 -22.65 7.07
C THR A 46 12.83 -21.93 6.47
N LEU A 47 12.64 -21.10 5.46
CA LEU A 47 13.72 -20.28 4.89
C LEU A 47 14.32 -19.32 5.93
N GLN A 48 13.48 -18.73 6.78
CA GLN A 48 13.92 -17.84 7.85
C GLN A 48 14.67 -18.60 8.95
N SER A 49 14.21 -19.79 9.34
CA SER A 49 14.95 -20.63 10.30
C SER A 49 16.30 -21.08 9.76
N ASP A 50 16.42 -21.20 8.43
CA ASP A 50 17.65 -21.54 7.74
C ASP A 50 18.58 -20.33 7.50
N GLY A 51 18.27 -19.18 8.09
CA GLY A 51 19.10 -17.97 8.03
C GLY A 51 19.02 -17.21 6.70
N VAL A 52 18.08 -17.55 5.81
CA VAL A 52 17.87 -16.79 4.58
C VAL A 52 17.17 -15.48 4.92
N LEU A 53 17.89 -14.37 4.75
CA LEU A 53 17.33 -13.03 4.89
C LEU A 53 16.35 -12.77 3.75
N ILE A 54 15.07 -12.99 4.02
CA ILE A 54 13.97 -12.53 3.17
C ILE A 54 13.65 -11.11 3.63
N PRO A 55 13.96 -10.05 2.85
CA PRO A 55 13.47 -8.71 3.13
C PRO A 55 11.96 -8.77 3.02
N GLN A 56 11.31 -8.88 4.18
CA GLN A 56 9.87 -8.83 4.24
C GLN A 56 9.48 -7.39 3.90
N SER A 57 8.47 -7.21 3.05
CA SER A 57 7.61 -6.03 3.10
C SER A 57 6.78 -6.03 4.39
N ARG A 58 7.40 -6.32 5.54
CA ARG A 58 6.80 -6.26 6.87
C ARG A 58 6.74 -4.79 7.25
N GLY A 59 5.59 -4.18 7.03
CA GLY A 59 5.09 -3.23 8.01
C GLY A 59 5.02 -3.95 9.36
N SER A 60 5.97 -3.65 10.24
CA SER A 60 5.82 -3.31 11.68
C SER A 60 4.73 -3.93 12.58
N TRP A 61 4.01 -5.00 12.23
CA TRP A 61 2.80 -5.42 12.97
C TRP A 61 2.90 -6.70 13.80
N TRP A 62 3.93 -7.52 13.62
CA TRP A 62 4.13 -8.70 14.48
C TRP A 62 4.48 -8.34 15.93
N TRP A 63 5.08 -7.16 16.16
CA TRP A 63 5.35 -6.64 17.51
C TRP A 63 4.08 -6.09 18.19
N VAL A 64 3.07 -5.73 17.39
CA VAL A 64 1.81 -5.15 17.89
C VAL A 64 0.84 -6.26 18.32
N ALA A 65 0.78 -7.38 17.61
CA ALA A 65 -0.11 -8.50 17.97
C ALA A 65 0.29 -9.18 19.30
N ASP A 66 1.60 -9.30 19.59
CA ASP A 66 2.10 -9.81 20.87
C ASP A 66 1.87 -8.81 22.02
N ALA A 67 1.81 -7.51 21.69
CA ALA A 67 1.46 -6.44 22.63
C ALA A 67 -0.04 -6.39 22.99
N TYR A 68 -0.91 -7.00 22.19
CA TYR A 68 -2.35 -7.04 22.47
C TYR A 68 -2.75 -8.06 23.55
N GLN A 69 -1.89 -9.02 23.89
CA GLN A 69 -2.18 -10.04 24.91
C GLN A 69 -1.74 -9.65 26.34
N LYS A 70 -1.12 -8.47 26.54
CA LYS A 70 -0.62 -8.01 27.86
C LYS A 70 -1.03 -6.54 28.14
N PRO A 71 -2.20 -6.31 28.78
CA PRO A 71 -2.74 -4.96 29.03
C PRO A 71 -1.87 -4.05 29.90
N GLU A 72 -0.97 -4.62 30.72
CA GLU A 72 -0.06 -3.89 31.63
C GLU A 72 0.95 -3.00 30.88
N LEU A 73 1.22 -3.28 29.61
CA LEU A 73 2.26 -2.60 28.82
C LEU A 73 1.75 -1.37 28.06
N PHE A 74 0.43 -1.20 27.92
CA PHE A 74 -0.13 -0.18 27.03
C PHE A 74 -0.24 1.22 27.66
N VAL A 75 -0.30 1.31 29.00
CA VAL A 75 -0.22 2.61 29.71
C VAL A 75 1.21 3.21 29.66
N ARG A 76 2.21 2.42 29.26
CA ARG A 76 3.62 2.86 29.17
C ARG A 76 4.10 3.25 27.77
N LEU A 77 3.35 2.95 26.72
CA LEU A 77 3.79 3.18 25.32
C LEU A 77 2.98 4.24 24.56
N ALA A 78 1.79 4.62 25.03
CA ALA A 78 0.98 5.63 24.33
C ALA A 78 1.34 7.10 24.66
N ARG A 79 2.25 7.37 25.61
CA ARG A 79 2.67 8.74 25.96
C ARG A 79 4.14 8.79 26.39
N SER A 80 5.02 8.99 25.42
CA SER A 80 6.14 9.94 25.51
C SER A 80 7.01 9.92 26.78
N LYS A 81 7.55 8.76 27.18
CA LYS A 81 8.64 8.69 28.17
C LYS A 81 9.91 9.38 27.66
N SER A 82 10.14 9.41 26.34
CA SER A 82 11.35 10.01 25.74
C SER A 82 11.28 11.53 25.62
N VAL A 83 10.11 12.11 25.28
CA VAL A 83 9.91 13.57 25.28
C VAL A 83 9.87 14.11 26.71
N LEU A 84 9.26 13.38 27.65
CA LEU A 84 9.25 13.77 29.07
C LEU A 84 10.62 13.57 29.72
N ASN A 85 11.36 12.49 29.44
CA ASN A 85 12.71 12.30 29.98
C ASN A 85 13.71 13.29 29.38
N PHE A 86 13.57 13.63 28.09
CA PHE A 86 14.38 14.68 27.45
C PHE A 86 14.02 16.07 28.00
N ALA A 87 12.74 16.38 28.19
CA ALA A 87 12.30 17.61 28.85
C ALA A 87 12.72 17.66 30.34
N PHE A 88 12.72 16.54 31.07
CA PHE A 88 13.23 16.44 32.44
C PHE A 88 14.76 16.55 32.50
N ALA A 89 15.49 16.01 31.53
CA ALA A 89 16.94 16.15 31.41
C ALA A 89 17.33 17.60 31.09
N CYS A 90 16.62 18.25 30.15
CA CYS A 90 16.78 19.67 29.83
C CYS A 90 16.40 20.57 31.02
N ARG A 91 15.39 20.19 31.82
CA ARG A 91 15.01 20.88 33.06
C ARG A 91 16.06 20.69 34.17
N LYS A 92 16.72 19.53 34.25
CA LYS A 92 17.81 19.27 35.20
C LYS A 92 19.08 20.08 34.84
N LEU A 93 19.36 20.23 33.55
CA LEU A 93 20.48 21.05 33.04
C LEU A 93 20.25 22.56 33.21
N THR A 94 19.01 23.01 33.40
CA THR A 94 18.66 24.43 33.61
C THR A 94 18.41 24.79 35.07
N THR A 95 18.37 23.81 35.98
CA THR A 95 18.11 24.05 37.41
C THR A 95 19.32 23.86 38.32
N ASP A 96 20.47 23.45 37.78
CA ASP A 96 21.75 23.46 38.51
C ASP A 96 22.70 24.53 37.93
N THR A 97 22.34 25.79 38.11
CA THR A 97 23.11 26.95 37.65
C THR A 97 24.16 27.43 38.66
N SER A 98 24.43 26.66 39.72
CA SER A 98 25.31 27.11 40.80
C SER A 98 26.79 26.73 40.64
N SER A 99 27.13 25.85 39.68
CA SER A 99 28.51 25.32 39.57
C SER A 99 29.09 25.26 38.15
N HIS A 100 28.36 25.64 37.10
CA HIS A 100 28.87 25.52 35.72
C HIS A 100 29.59 26.80 35.24
N PRO A 101 30.83 26.74 34.69
CA PRO A 101 31.64 27.91 34.29
C PRO A 101 31.07 28.80 33.17
N VAL A 102 29.91 28.44 32.61
CA VAL A 102 29.29 29.12 31.47
C VAL A 102 28.25 30.15 31.92
N ALA A 103 27.71 30.01 33.13
CA ALA A 103 26.74 30.97 33.69
C ALA A 103 27.34 32.37 33.94
N SER A 104 28.67 32.48 34.03
CA SER A 104 29.38 33.75 34.23
C SER A 104 29.52 34.60 32.95
N LYS A 105 29.09 34.09 31.78
CA LYS A 105 29.26 34.78 30.48
C LYS A 105 27.96 35.37 29.88
N GLY A 106 26.87 35.41 30.63
CA GLY A 106 25.68 36.20 30.26
C GLY A 106 24.84 35.64 29.11
N PHE A 107 24.90 34.33 28.82
CA PHE A 107 24.03 33.72 27.81
C PHE A 107 22.62 33.47 28.37
N SER A 108 21.62 34.05 27.72
CA SER A 108 20.20 33.79 27.97
C SER A 108 19.81 32.37 27.55
N VAL A 109 19.00 31.72 28.40
CA VAL A 109 18.45 30.38 28.16
C VAL A 109 17.63 30.37 26.86
N ILE A 110 18.11 29.63 25.86
CA ILE A 110 17.41 29.42 24.58
C ILE A 110 16.19 28.52 24.83
N ALA A 111 15.04 28.86 24.25
CA ALA A 111 13.84 28.05 24.40
C ALA A 111 14.04 26.65 23.76
N PRO A 112 13.51 25.55 24.34
CA PRO A 112 13.71 24.19 23.82
C PRO A 112 13.34 24.00 22.35
N THR A 113 12.38 24.78 21.85
CA THR A 113 11.94 24.81 20.45
C THR A 113 12.97 25.47 19.53
N GLU A 114 13.67 26.49 20.01
CA GLU A 114 14.76 27.15 19.26
C GLU A 114 16.00 26.28 19.24
N LEU A 115 16.29 25.54 20.32
CA LEU A 115 17.38 24.56 20.37
C LEU A 115 17.15 23.41 19.37
N TYR A 116 15.91 22.93 19.26
CA TYR A 116 15.52 21.93 18.26
C TYR A 116 15.72 22.45 16.82
N ASP A 117 15.33 23.68 16.55
CA ASP A 117 15.51 24.29 15.22
C ASP A 117 16.97 24.61 14.90
N VAL A 118 17.78 24.99 15.89
CA VAL A 118 19.23 25.18 15.74
C VAL A 118 19.92 23.84 15.44
N ILE A 119 19.63 22.78 16.21
CA ILE A 119 20.19 21.44 15.95
C ILE A 119 19.76 20.94 14.57
N ARG A 120 18.48 21.11 14.22
CA ARG A 120 17.94 20.72 12.91
C ARG A 120 18.63 21.47 11.78
N ARG A 121 18.85 22.78 11.90
CA ARG A 121 19.51 23.60 10.86
C ARG A 121 21.01 23.30 10.78
N THR A 122 21.73 23.24 11.90
CA THR A 122 23.18 22.99 11.91
C THR A 122 23.51 21.58 11.39
N VAL A 123 22.75 20.55 11.76
CA VAL A 123 22.99 19.17 11.31
C VAL A 123 22.65 18.99 9.82
N ILE A 124 21.58 19.64 9.33
CA ILE A 124 21.14 19.50 7.93
C ILE A 124 21.95 20.39 6.99
N THR A 125 22.38 21.58 7.42
CA THR A 125 22.97 22.59 6.53
C THR A 125 24.49 22.59 6.53
N GLU A 126 25.17 22.16 7.61
CA GLU A 126 26.63 22.27 7.71
C GLU A 126 27.38 20.93 7.80
N CYS A 127 26.73 19.83 8.23
CA CYS A 127 27.42 18.55 8.46
C CYS A 127 27.11 17.44 7.43
N LEU A 128 26.37 17.72 6.35
CA LEU A 128 26.05 16.73 5.30
C LEU A 128 26.93 16.95 4.05
N PRO A 129 27.96 16.11 3.79
CA PRO A 129 28.50 16.00 2.44
C PRO A 129 27.49 15.28 1.54
N GLU A 130 27.33 15.74 0.29
CA GLU A 130 26.46 15.12 -0.73
C GLU A 130 26.76 13.64 -1.01
N GLN A 131 27.88 13.11 -0.47
CA GLN A 131 28.28 11.72 -0.53
C GLN A 131 28.76 11.26 0.86
N ALA A 132 27.82 10.95 1.75
CA ALA A 132 28.17 10.27 3.00
C ALA A 132 28.41 8.76 2.74
N PRO A 133 29.49 8.16 3.27
CA PRO A 133 29.77 6.74 3.08
C PRO A 133 28.72 5.86 3.79
N CYS A 134 28.37 4.72 3.19
CA CYS A 134 27.32 3.78 3.61
C CYS A 134 27.55 3.07 4.97
N ASN A 135 28.46 3.56 5.82
CA ASN A 135 28.76 2.98 7.13
C ASN A 135 28.32 3.92 8.27
N LEU A 136 27.37 3.44 9.07
CA LEU A 136 26.80 4.13 10.24
C LEU A 136 27.86 4.61 11.23
N GLU A 137 28.93 3.85 11.42
CA GLU A 137 30.03 4.17 12.35
C GLU A 137 30.82 5.41 11.90
N ASN A 138 31.05 5.55 10.59
CA ASN A 138 31.71 6.72 9.99
C ASN A 138 30.80 7.96 10.02
N TYR A 139 29.49 7.78 9.87
CA TYR A 139 28.50 8.86 9.97
C TYR A 139 28.44 9.42 11.39
N VAL A 140 28.30 8.56 12.40
CA VAL A 140 28.26 8.96 13.82
C VAL A 140 29.57 9.67 14.20
N THR A 141 30.71 9.12 13.78
CA THR A 141 32.03 9.74 14.02
C THR A 141 32.14 11.13 13.38
N SER A 142 31.63 11.31 12.16
CA SER A 142 31.68 12.60 11.44
C SER A 142 30.79 13.66 12.10
N VAL A 143 29.59 13.28 12.55
CA VAL A 143 28.67 14.18 13.27
C VAL A 143 29.27 14.60 14.61
N LEU A 144 29.84 13.66 15.38
CA LEU A 144 30.50 13.97 16.65
C LEU A 144 31.68 14.92 16.47
N LYS A 145 32.48 14.72 15.41
CA LYS A 145 33.62 15.60 15.08
C LYS A 145 33.17 16.99 14.63
N CYS A 146 32.07 17.08 13.88
CA CYS A 146 31.44 18.35 13.48
C CYS A 146 31.02 19.16 14.73
N LEU A 147 30.35 18.51 15.68
CA LEU A 147 29.88 19.15 16.92
C LEU A 147 31.05 19.59 17.82
N GLN A 148 32.11 18.79 17.92
CA GLN A 148 33.33 19.19 18.64
C GLN A 148 34.02 20.40 18.00
N ASN A 149 34.10 20.45 16.67
CA ASN A 149 34.68 21.59 15.94
C ASN A 149 33.86 22.89 16.10
N LEU A 150 32.55 22.77 16.32
CA LEU A 150 31.66 23.89 16.65
C LEU A 150 31.75 24.32 18.13
N GLY A 151 32.68 23.75 18.91
CA GLY A 151 32.97 24.14 20.29
C GLY A 151 32.08 23.46 21.34
N TYR A 152 31.29 22.45 20.96
CA TYR A 152 30.50 21.68 21.93
C TYR A 152 31.38 20.61 22.60
N CYS A 153 31.66 20.79 23.89
CA CYS A 153 32.34 19.79 24.71
C CYS A 153 31.31 18.76 25.19
N LEU A 154 31.34 17.57 24.59
CA LEU A 154 30.35 16.53 24.85
C LEU A 154 31.03 15.35 25.57
N ASP A 155 30.95 15.32 26.89
CA ASP A 155 31.25 14.14 27.71
C ASP A 155 30.01 13.25 27.73
N PHE A 156 29.87 12.36 26.75
CA PHE A 156 28.75 11.41 26.73
C PHE A 156 29.08 10.14 27.52
N PRO A 157 28.23 9.71 28.48
CA PRO A 157 28.25 8.35 28.99
C PRO A 157 27.92 7.37 27.85
N SER A 158 28.47 6.16 27.91
CA SER A 158 28.32 5.10 26.89
C SER A 158 26.87 4.73 26.53
N THR A 159 25.88 5.14 27.33
CA THR A 159 24.44 4.95 27.07
C THR A 159 23.84 5.94 26.06
N ASP A 160 24.50 7.07 25.77
CA ASP A 160 23.99 8.08 24.81
C ASP A 160 24.46 7.84 23.37
N ILE A 161 25.44 6.95 23.18
CA ILE A 161 25.85 6.44 21.86
C ILE A 161 24.70 5.64 21.23
N GLU A 162 23.92 4.87 22.01
CA GLU A 162 22.73 4.17 21.51
C GLU A 162 21.65 5.13 20.99
N LEU A 163 21.49 6.30 21.63
CA LEU A 163 20.52 7.31 21.21
C LEU A 163 20.95 8.01 19.92
N LEU A 164 22.24 8.32 19.78
CA LEU A 164 22.80 8.88 18.56
C LEU A 164 22.81 7.87 17.42
N GLU A 165 23.12 6.59 17.70
CA GLU A 165 22.94 5.51 16.74
C GLU A 165 21.48 5.34 16.34
N TRP A 166 20.53 5.49 17.26
CA TRP A 166 19.11 5.38 16.95
C TRP A 166 18.61 6.56 16.10
N LEU A 167 19.00 7.80 16.42
CA LEU A 167 18.68 8.99 15.62
C LEU A 167 19.36 8.95 14.24
N ALA A 168 20.61 8.48 14.19
CA ALA A 168 21.33 8.24 12.94
C ALA A 168 20.64 7.13 12.13
N ARG A 169 20.17 6.05 12.77
CA ARG A 169 19.38 5.01 12.11
C ARG A 169 18.06 5.57 11.57
N ASP A 170 17.29 6.36 12.32
CA ASP A 170 16.01 6.92 11.83
C ASP A 170 16.20 7.92 10.67
N THR A 171 17.22 8.77 10.76
CA THR A 171 17.53 9.77 9.71
C THR A 171 18.14 9.12 8.47
N CYS A 172 19.04 8.15 8.66
CA CYS A 172 19.60 7.34 7.59
C CYS A 172 18.50 6.47 6.97
N TYR A 173 17.56 5.93 7.75
CA TYR A 173 16.39 5.19 7.22
C TYR A 173 15.52 6.07 6.34
N LYS A 174 15.23 7.33 6.75
CA LYS A 174 14.44 8.26 5.94
C LYS A 174 15.16 8.72 4.66
N ASN A 175 16.48 8.96 4.73
CA ASN A 175 17.28 9.36 3.57
C ASN A 175 17.55 8.19 2.62
N ILE A 176 17.84 6.99 3.13
CA ILE A 176 17.92 5.75 2.37
C ILE A 176 16.57 5.45 1.73
N HIS A 177 15.46 5.58 2.46
CA HIS A 177 14.12 5.36 1.89
C HIS A 177 13.79 6.33 0.75
N ASN A 178 14.23 7.59 0.82
CA ASN A 178 14.04 8.58 -0.24
C ASN A 178 15.02 8.41 -1.42
N GLN A 179 16.29 8.07 -1.17
CA GLN A 179 17.28 7.82 -2.22
C GLN A 179 17.05 6.48 -2.93
N PHE A 180 16.62 5.43 -2.22
CA PHE A 180 16.23 4.15 -2.81
C PHE A 180 14.93 4.27 -3.62
N LYS A 181 14.03 5.22 -3.28
CA LYS A 181 12.83 5.50 -4.09
C LYS A 181 13.13 6.02 -5.50
N MET A 182 14.33 6.54 -5.75
CA MET A 182 14.75 7.05 -7.06
C MET A 182 15.48 6.03 -7.94
N GLY A 183 15.79 4.82 -7.43
CA GLY A 183 16.60 3.83 -8.15
C GLY A 183 16.05 2.40 -8.20
N PHE A 184 14.87 2.13 -7.65
CA PHE A 184 14.30 0.78 -7.61
C PHE A 184 13.09 0.65 -8.53
N GLU A 185 13.09 -0.36 -9.40
CA GLU A 185 11.87 -0.86 -10.05
C GLU A 185 10.94 -1.37 -8.95
N MET A 186 10.06 -0.50 -8.48
CA MET A 186 8.92 -0.89 -7.65
C MET A 186 8.16 -1.95 -8.45
N GLY A 187 7.98 -3.16 -7.88
CA GLY A 187 7.22 -4.21 -8.53
C GLY A 187 5.89 -3.65 -9.01
N SER A 188 5.74 -3.55 -10.34
CA SER A 188 4.61 -2.83 -10.93
C SER A 188 3.31 -3.50 -10.50
N HIS A 189 2.42 -2.75 -9.88
CA HIS A 189 1.08 -3.24 -9.57
C HIS A 189 0.43 -3.79 -10.86
N ARG A 190 -0.10 -5.01 -10.79
CA ARG A 190 -0.50 -5.74 -12.00
C ARG A 190 -1.69 -5.07 -12.69
N VAL A 191 -1.52 -4.72 -13.96
CA VAL A 191 -2.60 -4.31 -14.87
C VAL A 191 -2.86 -5.46 -15.83
N VAL A 192 -4.13 -5.83 -16.02
CA VAL A 192 -4.52 -6.99 -16.85
C VAL A 192 -5.05 -6.61 -18.23
N THR A 193 -5.02 -5.32 -18.55
CA THR A 193 -5.29 -4.78 -19.88
C THR A 193 -4.00 -4.32 -20.53
N LYS A 194 -4.01 -4.25 -21.87
CA LYS A 194 -2.91 -3.65 -22.63
C LYS A 194 -2.83 -2.15 -22.37
N ASP A 195 -1.60 -1.63 -22.37
CA ASP A 195 -1.38 -0.19 -22.35
C ASP A 195 -1.68 0.44 -23.71
N PHE A 196 -2.48 1.50 -23.65
CA PHE A 196 -2.80 2.38 -24.76
C PHE A 196 -2.53 3.82 -24.32
N PRO A 197 -2.16 4.74 -25.23
CA PRO A 197 -2.00 6.16 -24.89
C PRO A 197 -3.17 6.74 -24.08
N GLU A 198 -4.38 6.30 -24.39
CA GLU A 198 -5.65 6.69 -23.76
C GLU A 198 -5.81 6.22 -22.30
N ASN A 199 -5.14 5.13 -21.89
CA ASN A 199 -5.24 4.57 -20.52
C ASN A 199 -3.96 4.73 -19.67
N LEU A 200 -2.91 5.32 -20.24
CA LEU A 200 -1.69 5.67 -19.50
C LEU A 200 -1.87 6.92 -18.63
N LYS A 201 -2.77 7.83 -19.02
CA LYS A 201 -3.09 9.02 -18.25
C LYS A 201 -4.55 9.42 -18.41
N ASN A 202 -5.23 9.80 -17.33
CA ASN A 202 -6.63 10.23 -17.34
C ASN A 202 -7.66 9.20 -17.85
N GLY A 203 -7.25 7.94 -18.03
CA GLY A 203 -8.15 6.86 -18.45
C GLY A 203 -9.17 6.46 -17.38
N ILE A 204 -9.89 5.38 -17.65
CA ILE A 204 -10.94 4.82 -16.80
C ILE A 204 -10.43 3.54 -16.14
N MET A 205 -10.30 3.57 -14.82
CA MET A 205 -9.85 2.42 -14.03
C MET A 205 -11.02 1.54 -13.63
N ILE A 206 -10.92 0.23 -13.87
CA ILE A 206 -11.80 -0.79 -13.26
C ILE A 206 -10.98 -1.56 -12.22
N CYS A 207 -11.44 -1.56 -10.97
CA CYS A 207 -10.73 -2.20 -9.86
C CYS A 207 -11.63 -3.16 -9.11
N GLY A 208 -11.31 -4.45 -9.16
CA GLY A 208 -11.87 -5.45 -8.25
C GLY A 208 -11.11 -5.54 -6.93
N ILE A 209 -11.49 -6.50 -6.09
CA ILE A 209 -10.86 -6.74 -4.78
C ILE A 209 -9.54 -7.50 -4.96
N ASN A 210 -9.62 -8.68 -5.56
CA ASN A 210 -8.48 -9.57 -5.81
C ASN A 210 -8.79 -10.49 -7.01
N TYR A 211 -7.80 -11.27 -7.45
CA TYR A 211 -7.98 -12.18 -8.58
C TYR A 211 -8.73 -13.44 -8.17
N GLY A 212 -9.64 -13.92 -9.03
CA GLY A 212 -10.32 -15.19 -8.80
C GLY A 212 -9.37 -16.38 -9.00
N TYR A 213 -9.56 -17.43 -8.20
CA TYR A 213 -8.87 -18.71 -8.35
C TYR A 213 -9.90 -19.82 -8.49
N SER A 214 -10.05 -20.39 -9.69
CA SER A 214 -11.06 -21.41 -9.97
C SER A 214 -10.56 -22.82 -9.71
N ASP A 215 -11.47 -23.79 -9.62
CA ASP A 215 -11.12 -25.23 -9.53
C ASP A 215 -10.31 -25.69 -10.75
N LYS A 216 -10.52 -25.04 -11.92
CA LYS A 216 -9.71 -25.30 -13.11
C LYS A 216 -8.28 -24.80 -12.94
N ASP A 217 -8.09 -23.66 -12.29
CA ASP A 217 -6.76 -23.11 -12.01
C ASP A 217 -6.03 -23.99 -11.01
N GLU A 218 -6.71 -24.46 -9.96
CA GLU A 218 -6.16 -25.46 -9.04
C GLU A 218 -5.77 -26.76 -9.74
N THR A 219 -6.64 -27.27 -10.60
CA THR A 219 -6.38 -28.52 -11.33
C THR A 219 -5.16 -28.37 -12.25
N LYS A 220 -5.05 -27.24 -12.96
CA LYS A 220 -3.90 -26.93 -13.83
C LYS A 220 -2.60 -26.79 -13.02
N ASP A 221 -2.68 -26.11 -11.88
CA ASP A 221 -1.54 -25.93 -10.98
C ASP A 221 -1.08 -27.27 -10.38
N ALA A 222 -2.03 -28.10 -9.94
CA ALA A 222 -1.76 -29.45 -9.44
C ALA A 222 -1.13 -30.36 -10.50
N GLN A 223 -1.44 -30.15 -11.78
CA GLN A 223 -0.84 -30.85 -12.92
C GLN A 223 0.54 -30.30 -13.30
N GLY A 224 1.07 -29.30 -12.59
CA GLY A 224 2.36 -28.73 -12.90
C GLY A 224 2.40 -27.95 -14.23
N SER A 225 1.24 -27.66 -14.84
CA SER A 225 1.18 -26.85 -16.07
C SER A 225 1.68 -25.44 -15.78
N ILE A 226 2.60 -24.94 -16.59
CA ILE A 226 2.99 -23.52 -16.55
C ILE A 226 1.98 -22.79 -17.42
N GLN A 227 1.15 -21.95 -16.80
CA GLN A 227 0.21 -21.13 -17.56
C GLN A 227 1.02 -20.06 -18.31
N GLU A 228 0.93 -20.05 -19.64
CA GLU A 228 1.44 -18.95 -20.44
C GLU A 228 0.77 -17.65 -19.98
N ALA A 229 1.53 -16.55 -20.01
CA ALA A 229 0.97 -15.24 -19.70
C ALA A 229 -0.20 -14.98 -20.65
N GLU A 230 -1.37 -14.72 -20.08
CA GLU A 230 -2.54 -14.38 -20.90
C GLU A 230 -2.21 -13.14 -21.75
N PRO A 231 -2.53 -13.15 -23.06
CA PRO A 231 -2.30 -11.98 -23.89
C PRO A 231 -3.04 -10.78 -23.30
N LEU A 232 -2.43 -9.59 -23.35
CA LEU A 232 -3.09 -8.37 -22.90
C LEU A 232 -3.85 -7.72 -24.06
N SER A 233 -5.07 -7.25 -23.78
CA SER A 233 -5.90 -6.50 -24.74
C SER A 233 -6.70 -5.40 -24.03
N PHE A 234 -7.53 -4.66 -24.77
CA PHE A 234 -8.48 -3.70 -24.17
C PHE A 234 -9.54 -4.44 -23.33
N PHE A 235 -10.11 -3.75 -22.34
CA PHE A 235 -10.98 -4.37 -21.32
C PHE A 235 -12.14 -5.18 -21.92
N SER A 236 -12.82 -4.65 -22.94
CA SER A 236 -14.03 -5.25 -23.52
C SER A 236 -13.77 -6.37 -24.54
N ASP A 237 -12.51 -6.68 -24.86
CA ASP A 237 -12.14 -7.69 -25.86
C ASP A 237 -12.73 -9.08 -25.51
N ALA A 238 -13.60 -9.58 -26.39
CA ALA A 238 -14.26 -10.87 -26.21
C ALA A 238 -13.33 -12.08 -26.35
N THR A 239 -12.24 -11.94 -27.09
CA THR A 239 -11.31 -13.02 -27.47
C THR A 239 -10.27 -13.28 -26.39
N VAL A 240 -9.86 -12.23 -25.67
CA VAL A 240 -8.85 -12.29 -24.63
C VAL A 240 -9.48 -12.30 -23.23
N ASN A 241 -10.41 -11.40 -22.96
CA ASN A 241 -10.93 -11.16 -21.61
C ASN A 241 -12.26 -11.88 -21.35
N ASN A 242 -12.43 -13.15 -21.72
CA ASN A 242 -13.72 -13.86 -21.68
C ASN A 242 -14.16 -14.34 -20.28
N SER A 243 -14.27 -13.42 -19.32
CA SER A 243 -14.69 -13.70 -17.95
C SER A 243 -16.14 -13.28 -17.68
N ARG A 244 -16.80 -13.97 -16.74
CA ARG A 244 -18.13 -13.57 -16.24
C ARG A 244 -18.09 -12.18 -15.61
N TYR A 245 -16.96 -11.83 -14.99
CA TYR A 245 -16.72 -10.50 -14.41
C TYR A 245 -16.80 -9.42 -15.49
N ARG A 246 -16.04 -9.56 -16.59
CA ARG A 246 -16.08 -8.63 -17.73
C ARG A 246 -17.49 -8.54 -18.30
N ALA A 247 -18.09 -9.68 -18.66
CA ALA A 247 -19.42 -9.71 -19.27
C ALA A 247 -20.46 -8.97 -18.45
N ARG A 248 -20.44 -9.15 -17.12
CA ARG A 248 -21.36 -8.49 -16.21
C ARG A 248 -21.16 -6.97 -16.15
N ILE A 249 -19.90 -6.52 -16.10
CA ILE A 249 -19.60 -5.08 -16.14
C ILE A 249 -20.03 -4.45 -17.47
N LEU A 250 -19.80 -5.14 -18.60
CA LEU A 250 -20.28 -4.66 -19.90
C LEU A 250 -21.80 -4.52 -19.95
N THR A 251 -22.54 -5.47 -19.36
CA THR A 251 -24.00 -5.34 -19.23
C THR A 251 -24.40 -4.13 -18.40
N TRP A 252 -23.70 -3.86 -17.29
CA TRP A 252 -23.97 -2.69 -16.44
C TRP A 252 -23.69 -1.38 -17.18
N LEU A 253 -22.55 -1.26 -17.84
CA LEU A 253 -22.22 -0.09 -18.66
C LEU A 253 -23.24 0.14 -19.78
N ALA A 254 -23.63 -0.92 -20.49
CA ALA A 254 -24.63 -0.84 -21.55
C ALA A 254 -26.00 -0.38 -21.02
N SER A 255 -26.37 -0.77 -19.80
CA SER A 255 -27.63 -0.32 -19.17
C SER A 255 -27.65 1.18 -18.87
N TRP A 256 -26.49 1.82 -18.81
CA TRP A 256 -26.34 3.26 -18.70
C TRP A 256 -26.09 3.96 -20.06
N GLY A 257 -26.25 3.24 -21.17
CA GLY A 257 -26.03 3.73 -22.52
C GLY A 257 -24.57 3.73 -22.97
N ILE A 258 -23.66 3.11 -22.20
CA ILE A 258 -22.23 3.04 -22.51
C ILE A 258 -21.97 1.69 -23.18
N HIS A 259 -22.01 1.67 -24.51
CA HIS A 259 -21.76 0.47 -25.30
C HIS A 259 -20.28 0.41 -25.71
N LEU A 260 -19.59 -0.64 -25.28
CA LEU A 260 -18.19 -0.89 -25.65
C LEU A 260 -18.10 -1.91 -26.78
N GLU A 261 -17.26 -1.64 -27.78
CA GLU A 261 -16.89 -2.62 -28.79
C GLU A 261 -16.13 -3.78 -28.13
N THR A 262 -16.33 -4.99 -28.66
CA THR A 262 -15.78 -6.24 -28.12
C THR A 262 -14.90 -6.98 -29.12
N GLN A 263 -14.92 -6.58 -30.39
CA GLN A 263 -14.13 -7.15 -31.46
C GLN A 263 -12.76 -6.46 -31.56
N PRO A 264 -11.66 -7.22 -31.53
CA PRO A 264 -10.33 -6.68 -31.80
C PRO A 264 -10.25 -6.02 -33.18
N GLY A 265 -9.56 -4.88 -33.25
CA GLY A 265 -9.40 -4.08 -34.47
C GLY A 265 -10.54 -3.09 -34.72
N LYS A 266 -11.59 -3.11 -33.89
CA LYS A 266 -12.70 -2.14 -33.94
C LYS A 266 -12.76 -1.24 -32.71
N GLU A 267 -11.89 -1.47 -31.73
CA GLU A 267 -11.84 -0.68 -30.51
C GLU A 267 -11.46 0.79 -30.80
N GLY A 268 -12.26 1.71 -30.27
CA GLY A 268 -12.03 3.15 -30.38
C GLY A 268 -11.29 3.71 -29.17
N VAL A 269 -11.29 5.05 -29.09
CA VAL A 269 -10.70 5.80 -27.97
C VAL A 269 -11.32 5.38 -26.63
N LEU A 270 -12.64 5.18 -26.62
CA LEU A 270 -13.36 4.82 -25.40
C LEU A 270 -12.89 3.46 -24.85
N GLU A 271 -12.89 2.40 -25.67
CA GLU A 271 -12.44 1.06 -25.25
C GLU A 271 -10.98 1.07 -24.79
N ARG A 272 -10.13 1.83 -25.49
CA ARG A 272 -8.70 1.98 -25.17
C ARG A 272 -8.45 2.78 -23.91
N SER A 273 -9.39 3.63 -23.48
CA SER A 273 -9.28 4.41 -22.24
C SER A 273 -9.42 3.55 -20.98
N PHE A 274 -10.03 2.36 -21.08
CA PHE A 274 -10.19 1.47 -19.94
C PHE A 274 -8.90 0.72 -19.62
N TRP A 275 -8.64 0.58 -18.32
CA TRP A 275 -7.66 -0.36 -17.81
C TRP A 275 -8.18 -1.06 -16.57
N GLN A 276 -7.81 -2.33 -16.42
CA GLN A 276 -8.29 -3.17 -15.32
C GLN A 276 -7.14 -3.58 -14.38
N THR A 277 -7.43 -3.52 -13.09
CA THR A 277 -6.58 -4.05 -12.03
C THR A 277 -7.42 -4.60 -10.86
N ASN A 278 -6.77 -5.03 -9.79
CA ASN A 278 -7.40 -5.40 -8.53
C ASN A 278 -6.66 -4.75 -7.38
N TRP A 279 -7.36 -4.35 -6.32
CA TRP A 279 -6.74 -3.70 -5.16
C TRP A 279 -5.61 -4.54 -4.56
N LEU A 280 -5.82 -5.86 -4.44
CA LEU A 280 -4.83 -6.81 -3.98
C LEU A 280 -4.27 -7.63 -5.14
N ASP A 281 -2.94 -7.77 -5.20
CA ASP A 281 -2.26 -8.71 -6.12
C ASP A 281 -2.23 -10.15 -5.55
N THR A 282 -3.36 -10.58 -5.00
CA THR A 282 -3.58 -11.91 -4.43
C THR A 282 -4.66 -12.66 -5.21
N GLN A 283 -4.70 -13.98 -5.05
CA GLN A 283 -5.71 -14.85 -5.63
C GLN A 283 -6.48 -15.55 -4.50
N SER A 284 -7.81 -15.59 -4.58
CA SER A 284 -8.62 -16.41 -3.66
C SER A 284 -9.77 -17.13 -4.36
N ARG A 285 -10.17 -18.28 -3.81
CA ARG A 285 -11.27 -19.10 -4.33
C ARG A 285 -12.64 -18.46 -4.15
N SER A 286 -12.81 -17.72 -3.06
CA SER A 286 -14.05 -17.04 -2.74
C SER A 286 -13.80 -15.87 -1.79
N ILE A 287 -14.62 -14.83 -1.91
CA ILE A 287 -14.74 -13.76 -0.89
C ILE A 287 -15.36 -14.31 0.41
N SER A 288 -16.00 -15.48 0.35
CA SER A 288 -16.66 -16.16 1.48
C SER A 288 -15.87 -17.32 2.12
N SER A 289 -14.73 -17.74 1.55
CA SER A 289 -13.85 -18.69 2.23
C SER A 289 -13.17 -18.01 3.43
N HIS A 290 -12.61 -18.79 4.36
CA HIS A 290 -11.95 -18.33 5.60
C HIS A 290 -10.84 -17.25 5.45
N GLU A 291 -10.54 -16.85 4.22
CA GLU A 291 -9.68 -15.74 3.80
C GLU A 291 -10.53 -14.53 3.36
N LYS A 292 -11.44 -14.07 4.24
CA LYS A 292 -12.24 -12.89 3.94
C LYS A 292 -11.28 -11.70 3.83
N VAL A 293 -11.14 -11.16 2.62
CA VAL A 293 -10.48 -9.86 2.43
C VAL A 293 -11.29 -8.83 3.21
N ASP A 294 -10.71 -8.32 4.28
CA ASP A 294 -11.34 -7.32 5.13
C ASP A 294 -10.77 -5.93 4.86
N LEU A 295 -11.36 -4.93 5.51
CA LEU A 295 -10.93 -3.54 5.39
C LEU A 295 -9.46 -3.34 5.79
N ASN A 296 -8.96 -4.09 6.77
CA ASN A 296 -7.57 -3.94 7.22
C ASN A 296 -6.57 -4.47 6.21
N ALA A 297 -6.86 -5.61 5.57
CA ALA A 297 -6.04 -6.13 4.48
C ALA A 297 -5.96 -5.11 3.34
N LEU A 298 -7.11 -4.56 2.92
CA LEU A 298 -7.15 -3.53 1.87
C LEU A 298 -6.32 -2.30 2.25
N VAL A 299 -6.43 -1.81 3.49
CA VAL A 299 -5.69 -0.62 3.90
C VAL A 299 -4.19 -0.87 4.05
N ASN A 300 -3.80 -2.04 4.58
CA ASN A 300 -2.40 -2.37 4.79
C ASN A 300 -1.65 -2.63 3.47
N ASP A 301 -2.34 -3.15 2.45
CA ASP A 301 -1.75 -3.48 1.14
C ASP A 301 -2.02 -2.41 0.07
N ALA A 302 -2.45 -1.21 0.47
CA ALA A 302 -2.86 -0.15 -0.45
C ALA A 302 -1.70 0.51 -1.23
N ASP A 303 -0.44 0.27 -0.86
CA ASP A 303 0.70 1.01 -1.41
C ASP A 303 0.80 0.91 -2.93
N SER A 304 0.83 -0.32 -3.43
CA SER A 304 1.02 -0.58 -4.85
C SER A 304 -0.12 -0.03 -5.72
N ILE A 305 -1.37 -0.10 -5.25
CA ILE A 305 -2.52 0.43 -5.98
C ILE A 305 -2.55 1.96 -5.94
N LEU A 306 -2.21 2.59 -4.80
CA LEU A 306 -2.14 4.04 -4.70
C LEU A 306 -1.03 4.61 -5.59
N ASP A 307 0.12 3.95 -5.66
CA ASP A 307 1.21 4.34 -6.56
C ASP A 307 0.79 4.23 -8.03
N LEU A 308 0.06 3.17 -8.40
CA LEU A 308 -0.49 3.03 -9.75
C LEU A 308 -1.51 4.12 -10.09
N ILE A 309 -2.40 4.46 -9.15
CA ILE A 309 -3.36 5.57 -9.32
C ILE A 309 -2.61 6.90 -9.46
N ALA A 310 -1.55 7.12 -8.69
CA ALA A 310 -0.71 8.31 -8.80
C ALA A 310 -0.02 8.42 -10.16
N GLN A 311 0.45 7.29 -10.70
CA GLN A 311 1.09 7.22 -12.02
C GLN A 311 0.10 7.45 -13.16
N ARG A 312 -1.04 6.74 -13.16
CA ARG A 312 -2.01 6.78 -14.27
C ARG A 312 -3.02 7.92 -14.18
N GLN A 313 -3.16 8.54 -13.01
CA GLN A 313 -4.06 9.67 -12.78
C GLN A 313 -5.45 9.48 -13.41
N PRO A 314 -6.16 8.37 -13.12
CA PRO A 314 -7.43 8.06 -13.79
C PRO A 314 -8.45 9.17 -13.57
N SER A 315 -9.21 9.52 -14.61
CA SER A 315 -10.25 10.56 -14.49
C SER A 315 -11.55 10.00 -13.90
N LEU A 316 -11.74 8.68 -14.01
CA LEU A 316 -12.82 7.92 -13.43
C LEU A 316 -12.28 6.59 -12.86
N ILE A 317 -12.70 6.26 -11.65
CA ILE A 317 -12.41 4.99 -10.98
C ILE A 317 -13.72 4.24 -10.72
N ILE A 318 -13.81 3.02 -11.23
CA ILE A 318 -14.93 2.10 -11.05
C ILE A 318 -14.47 1.00 -10.08
N LEU A 319 -14.89 1.12 -8.81
CA LEU A 319 -14.63 0.15 -7.77
C LEU A 319 -15.73 -0.93 -7.76
N ILE A 320 -15.33 -2.20 -7.82
CA ILE A 320 -16.24 -3.35 -7.81
C ILE A 320 -16.10 -4.10 -6.48
N GLY A 321 -16.92 -3.71 -5.51
CA GLY A 321 -16.85 -4.17 -4.12
C GLY A 321 -16.93 -2.99 -3.15
N THR A 322 -17.87 -3.05 -2.20
CA THR A 322 -18.16 -1.94 -1.28
C THR A 322 -17.02 -1.63 -0.32
N ASP A 323 -16.18 -2.60 0.00
CA ASP A 323 -15.09 -2.43 0.96
C ASP A 323 -13.94 -1.57 0.37
N LEU A 324 -13.84 -1.49 -0.96
CA LEU A 324 -12.81 -0.71 -1.66
C LEU A 324 -12.96 0.78 -1.41
N ILE A 325 -14.19 1.31 -1.48
CA ILE A 325 -14.43 2.73 -1.21
C ILE A 325 -14.33 3.06 0.28
N GLU A 326 -14.57 2.08 1.16
CA GLU A 326 -14.31 2.24 2.60
C GLU A 326 -12.80 2.30 2.86
N ALA A 327 -12.01 1.42 2.24
CA ALA A 327 -10.56 1.41 2.33
C ALA A 327 -9.97 2.73 1.83
N LEU A 328 -10.40 3.18 0.65
CA LEU A 328 -9.96 4.47 0.08
C LEU A 328 -10.31 5.67 1.00
N ASN A 329 -11.40 5.56 1.76
CA ASN A 329 -11.84 6.61 2.68
C ASN A 329 -11.31 6.47 4.11
N ASP A 330 -10.53 5.42 4.39
CA ASP A 330 -9.92 5.16 5.70
C ASP A 330 -8.98 6.31 6.08
N ILE A 331 -8.98 6.67 7.37
CA ILE A 331 -8.16 7.76 7.91
C ILE A 331 -6.66 7.52 7.67
N ARG A 332 -6.21 6.26 7.67
CA ARG A 332 -4.82 5.87 7.44
C ARG A 332 -4.33 6.17 6.02
N LEU A 333 -5.23 6.19 5.04
CA LEU A 333 -4.89 6.47 3.64
C LEU A 333 -5.21 7.90 3.21
N ARG A 334 -5.97 8.65 4.01
CA ARG A 334 -6.56 9.93 3.62
C ARG A 334 -5.57 10.91 3.01
N GLU A 335 -4.45 11.18 3.69
CA GLU A 335 -3.46 12.15 3.23
C GLU A 335 -2.89 11.79 1.85
N ARG A 336 -2.61 10.51 1.63
CA ARG A 336 -2.10 10.01 0.35
C ARG A 336 -3.16 10.08 -0.74
N VAL A 337 -4.38 9.65 -0.44
CA VAL A 337 -5.50 9.72 -1.38
C VAL A 337 -5.78 11.17 -1.79
N GLU A 338 -5.78 12.11 -0.84
CA GLU A 338 -5.99 13.53 -1.13
C GLU A 338 -4.81 14.15 -1.91
N THR A 339 -3.58 13.69 -1.67
CA THR A 339 -2.41 14.09 -2.47
C THR A 339 -2.56 13.66 -3.93
N ILE A 340 -3.10 12.46 -4.17
CA ILE A 340 -3.20 11.86 -5.50
C ILE A 340 -4.43 12.38 -6.26
N LEU A 341 -5.61 12.26 -5.65
CA LEU A 341 -6.91 12.56 -6.28
C LEU A 341 -7.35 14.01 -6.06
N GLY A 342 -6.68 14.75 -5.17
CA GLY A 342 -7.03 16.10 -4.76
C GLY A 342 -7.94 16.13 -3.53
N PRO A 343 -8.38 17.34 -3.09
CA PRO A 343 -9.17 17.50 -1.88
C PRO A 343 -10.42 16.64 -1.86
N ARG A 344 -10.67 15.99 -0.72
CA ARG A 344 -11.82 15.11 -0.52
C ARG A 344 -13.10 15.95 -0.29
N PRO A 345 -14.21 15.66 -0.99
CA PRO A 345 -15.46 16.42 -0.83
C PRO A 345 -16.27 16.05 0.44
N GLY A 346 -15.75 15.18 1.30
CA GLY A 346 -16.47 14.57 2.43
C GLY A 346 -16.73 13.08 2.26
N LYS A 347 -17.87 12.58 2.75
CA LYS A 347 -18.28 11.17 2.59
C LYS A 347 -18.81 10.91 1.18
N ALA A 348 -18.70 9.68 0.71
CA ALA A 348 -19.32 9.28 -0.56
C ALA A 348 -20.85 9.36 -0.47
N THR A 349 -21.47 9.85 -1.54
CA THR A 349 -22.93 9.90 -1.70
C THR A 349 -23.45 8.51 -2.01
N GLU A 350 -24.52 8.07 -1.35
CA GLU A 350 -25.15 6.78 -1.61
C GLU A 350 -26.36 6.96 -2.55
N ILE A 351 -26.34 6.25 -3.67
CA ILE A 351 -27.43 6.19 -4.64
C ILE A 351 -28.02 4.78 -4.57
N PHE A 352 -29.30 4.68 -4.23
CA PHE A 352 -29.98 3.38 -4.09
C PHE A 352 -30.58 2.96 -5.43
N ALA A 353 -30.55 1.66 -5.70
CA ALA A 353 -31.26 1.09 -6.84
C ALA A 353 -32.76 1.34 -6.64
N ALA A 354 -33.47 1.70 -7.71
CA ALA A 354 -34.93 1.73 -7.66
C ALA A 354 -35.41 0.33 -7.30
N THR A 355 -36.21 0.21 -6.24
CA THR A 355 -36.77 -1.08 -5.83
C THR A 355 -37.58 -1.66 -6.98
N THR A 356 -37.16 -2.81 -7.53
CA THR A 356 -38.07 -3.70 -8.23
C THR A 356 -39.16 -4.12 -7.23
N ASN A 357 -40.42 -4.12 -7.63
CA ASN A 357 -41.66 -4.08 -6.83
C ASN A 357 -41.92 -5.23 -5.80
N SER A 358 -40.93 -5.74 -5.08
CA SER A 358 -41.10 -6.91 -4.21
C SER A 358 -40.02 -7.02 -3.13
N GLY A 359 -40.13 -6.23 -2.05
CA GLY A 359 -39.59 -6.54 -0.71
C GLY A 359 -38.12 -6.96 -0.55
N GLY A 360 -37.28 -6.84 -1.58
CA GLY A 360 -35.94 -7.41 -1.62
C GLY A 360 -34.84 -6.50 -1.07
N THR A 361 -33.62 -7.04 -0.99
CA THR A 361 -32.42 -6.32 -0.57
C THR A 361 -32.18 -5.09 -1.43
N ARG A 362 -32.06 -3.91 -0.79
CA ARG A 362 -31.69 -2.67 -1.47
C ARG A 362 -30.18 -2.62 -1.66
N PHE A 363 -29.76 -2.56 -2.92
CA PHE A 363 -28.36 -2.31 -3.28
C PHE A 363 -28.12 -0.82 -3.43
N LYS A 364 -26.87 -0.41 -3.17
CA LYS A 364 -26.42 0.96 -3.29
C LYS A 364 -25.17 1.04 -4.15
N MET A 365 -25.12 2.08 -4.98
CA MET A 365 -23.92 2.61 -5.60
C MET A 365 -23.42 3.74 -4.72
N ARG A 366 -22.10 3.90 -4.59
CA ARG A 366 -21.52 5.05 -3.92
C ARG A 366 -20.74 5.90 -4.91
N VAL A 367 -20.90 7.21 -4.83
CA VAL A 367 -20.23 8.16 -5.71
C VAL A 367 -19.42 9.15 -4.90
N GLN A 368 -18.20 9.45 -5.34
CA GLN A 368 -17.35 10.43 -4.71
C GLN A 368 -16.51 11.16 -5.76
N SER A 369 -16.64 12.48 -5.83
CA SER A 369 -15.96 13.31 -6.83
C SER A 369 -14.83 14.10 -6.16
N PHE A 370 -13.60 13.65 -6.35
CA PHE A 370 -12.40 14.39 -6.00
C PHE A 370 -12.09 15.42 -7.09
N LYS A 371 -11.16 16.35 -6.82
CA LYS A 371 -10.76 17.37 -7.80
C LYS A 371 -10.26 16.75 -9.12
N ASN A 372 -9.47 15.68 -9.05
CA ASN A 372 -8.78 15.11 -10.21
C ASN A 372 -9.49 13.86 -10.77
N ALA A 373 -10.32 13.19 -9.97
CA ALA A 373 -10.97 11.95 -10.36
C ALA A 373 -12.37 11.83 -9.75
N SER A 374 -13.27 11.20 -10.48
CA SER A 374 -14.54 10.75 -9.91
C SER A 374 -14.49 9.25 -9.63
N ILE A 375 -15.25 8.82 -8.63
CA ILE A 375 -15.31 7.42 -8.20
C ILE A 375 -16.76 6.97 -8.23
N ILE A 376 -17.01 5.83 -8.86
CA ILE A 376 -18.22 5.05 -8.66
C ILE A 376 -17.85 3.72 -8.02
N CYS A 377 -18.56 3.33 -6.98
CA CYS A 377 -18.39 2.06 -6.30
C CYS A 377 -19.69 1.28 -6.39
N LEU A 378 -19.60 0.10 -7.00
CA LEU A 378 -20.70 -0.83 -7.21
C LEU A 378 -20.53 -2.03 -6.27
N PRO A 379 -21.63 -2.76 -5.95
CA PRO A 379 -21.48 -4.04 -5.28
C PRO A 379 -20.67 -5.02 -6.15
N HIS A 380 -20.04 -6.01 -5.52
CA HIS A 380 -19.24 -6.99 -6.24
C HIS A 380 -20.09 -7.78 -7.26
N THR A 381 -19.53 -8.17 -8.40
CA THR A 381 -20.24 -8.92 -9.46
C THR A 381 -20.78 -10.28 -9.01
N ALA A 382 -20.23 -10.84 -7.92
CA ALA A 382 -20.68 -12.08 -7.30
C ALA A 382 -21.66 -11.87 -6.11
N THR A 383 -22.13 -10.64 -5.88
CA THR A 383 -23.08 -10.35 -4.79
C THR A 383 -24.38 -11.11 -5.01
N ILE A 384 -24.79 -11.90 -4.01
CA ILE A 384 -26.02 -12.68 -4.05
C ILE A 384 -27.23 -11.74 -4.06
N GLY A 385 -28.18 -12.00 -4.97
CA GLY A 385 -29.42 -11.23 -5.09
C GLY A 385 -29.31 -9.93 -5.89
N LEU A 386 -28.11 -9.52 -6.29
CA LEU A 386 -27.92 -8.38 -7.19
C LEU A 386 -28.32 -8.79 -8.61
N THR A 387 -29.25 -8.06 -9.22
CA THR A 387 -29.67 -8.26 -10.63
C THR A 387 -29.13 -7.14 -11.54
N ASN A 388 -29.17 -7.35 -12.85
CA ASN A 388 -28.76 -6.32 -13.81
C ASN A 388 -29.77 -5.17 -13.86
N GLU A 389 -31.06 -5.44 -13.66
CA GLU A 389 -32.13 -4.45 -13.60
C GLU A 389 -31.94 -3.51 -12.41
N GLN A 390 -31.49 -4.04 -11.27
CA GLN A 390 -31.16 -3.21 -10.11
C GLN A 390 -29.99 -2.27 -10.40
N VAL A 391 -28.94 -2.75 -11.09
CA VAL A 391 -27.82 -1.88 -11.46
C VAL A 391 -28.22 -0.84 -12.51
N ALA A 392 -29.02 -1.25 -13.50
CA ALA A 392 -29.57 -0.36 -14.51
C ALA A 392 -30.42 0.78 -13.92
N SER A 393 -31.04 0.52 -12.77
CA SER A 393 -31.87 1.51 -12.06
C SER A 393 -31.07 2.59 -11.31
N PHE A 394 -29.74 2.45 -11.20
CA PHE A 394 -28.92 3.52 -10.64
C PHE A 394 -28.86 4.69 -11.63
N GLU A 395 -29.19 5.88 -11.14
CA GLU A 395 -28.98 7.10 -11.89
C GLU A 395 -27.52 7.53 -11.79
N LEU A 396 -26.76 7.38 -12.89
CA LEU A 396 -25.41 7.93 -12.95
C LEU A 396 -25.46 9.47 -12.94
N PRO A 397 -24.73 10.14 -12.03
CA PRO A 397 -24.60 11.59 -12.06
C PRO A 397 -24.04 12.09 -13.39
N ALA A 398 -24.48 13.26 -13.86
CA ALA A 398 -24.09 13.82 -15.16
C ALA A 398 -22.56 13.96 -15.29
N GLU A 399 -21.90 14.41 -14.23
CA GLU A 399 -20.43 14.53 -14.14
C GLU A 399 -19.70 13.21 -14.36
N ILE A 400 -20.30 12.06 -14.00
CA ILE A 400 -19.75 10.73 -14.25
C ILE A 400 -20.00 10.32 -15.70
N LYS A 401 -21.22 10.54 -16.21
CA LYS A 401 -21.56 10.24 -17.61
C LYS A 401 -20.62 10.94 -18.58
N GLU A 402 -20.28 12.20 -18.32
CA GLU A 402 -19.34 12.97 -19.12
C GLU A 402 -17.93 12.35 -19.19
N LYS A 403 -17.49 11.60 -18.16
CA LYS A 403 -16.18 10.94 -18.18
C LYS A 403 -16.09 9.80 -19.20
N PHE A 404 -17.22 9.19 -19.55
CA PHE A 404 -17.28 8.17 -20.60
C PHE A 404 -17.37 8.74 -22.01
N LEU A 405 -17.61 10.05 -22.15
CA LEU A 405 -17.82 10.72 -23.44
C LEU A 405 -16.61 11.55 -23.90
N ARG A 406 -15.54 11.59 -23.11
CA ARG A 406 -14.26 12.24 -23.42
C ARG A 406 -13.34 11.26 -24.09
#